data_AF-A0A915Z4H5-F1
#
_entry.id   AF-A0A915Z4H5-F1
#
_cell.length_a   1.000
_cell.length_b   1.000
_cell.length_c   1.000
_cell.angle_alpha   90.00
_cell.angle_beta   90.00
_cell.angle_gamma   90.00
#
_symmetry.space_group_name_H-M   'P 1'
#
loop_
_entity.id
_entity.type
_entity.pdbx_description
1 polymer ?
#
loop_
_entity_poly.entity_id
_entity_poly.type
_entity_poly.pdbx_seq_one_letter_code
_entity_poly.pdbx_strand_id
1 'polypeptide(L)'
;MKKCWDGKPENRPTIVSLEHIITQWFRSVSKYYELNEENDEHFAYMDDDILQFRSDIEEFVEANKSLLSQEQTNTYIEQSRPQLSNTSRSFEIIYQTSLSKEESEKYDNLMI
;
A
#
# COMPACT_ATOMS: atom_id res chain seq x y z
N MET A 1 11.05 -5.67 3.44
CA MET A 1 11.14 -5.68 4.93
C MET A 1 12.51 -6.00 5.52
N LYS A 2 13.30 -6.96 5.02
CA LYS A 2 14.59 -7.38 5.65
C LYS A 2 15.54 -6.22 5.99
N LYS A 3 15.69 -5.23 5.09
CA LYS A 3 16.56 -4.05 5.29
C LYS A 3 16.16 -3.18 6.49
N CYS A 4 14.88 -3.17 6.88
CA CYS A 4 14.41 -2.38 8.02
C CYS A 4 14.94 -2.91 9.37
N TRP A 5 15.33 -4.19 9.40
CA TRP A 5 15.82 -4.89 10.59
C TRP A 5 17.35 -5.03 10.60
N ASP A 6 18.07 -4.27 9.76
CA ASP A 6 19.52 -4.33 9.74
C ASP A 6 20.10 -3.94 11.11
N GLY A 7 21.08 -4.71 11.58
CA GLY A 7 21.73 -4.47 12.87
C GLY A 7 22.46 -3.12 12.90
N LYS A 8 22.89 -2.63 11.74
CA LYS A 8 23.51 -1.32 11.55
C LYS A 8 22.44 -0.29 11.18
N PRO A 9 22.21 0.74 12.00
CA PRO A 9 21.21 1.78 11.71
C PRO A 9 21.39 2.45 10.35
N GLU A 10 22.63 2.67 9.92
CA GLU A 10 22.98 3.31 8.65
C GLU A 10 22.54 2.52 7.40
N ASN A 11 22.31 1.21 7.53
CA ASN A 11 21.84 0.36 6.44
C ASN A 11 20.30 0.32 6.35
N ARG A 12 19.61 0.84 7.36
CA ARG A 12 18.15 0.85 7.38
C ARG A 12 17.64 1.90 6.40
N PRO A 13 16.51 1.65 5.72
CA PRO A 13 15.88 2.66 4.88
C PRO A 13 15.48 3.88 5.73
N THR A 14 15.59 5.07 5.14
CA THR A 14 15.02 6.28 5.74
C THR A 14 13.49 6.23 5.71
N ILE A 15 12.83 7.05 6.54
CA ILE A 15 11.36 7.18 6.52
C ILE A 15 10.87 7.57 5.12
N VAL A 16 11.55 8.51 4.46
CA VAL A 16 11.21 8.95 3.09
C VAL A 16 11.31 7.80 2.08
N SER A 17 12.35 6.97 2.20
CA SER A 17 12.50 5.78 1.33
C SER A 17 11.39 4.75 1.57
N LEU A 18 10.97 4.55 2.83
CA LEU A 18 9.87 3.65 3.16
C LEU A 18 8.54 4.18 2.63
N GLU A 19 8.27 5.47 2.83
CA GLU A 19 7.06 6.14 2.34
C GLU A 19 6.95 6.00 0.82
N HIS A 20 8.05 6.21 0.10
CA HIS A 20 8.09 6.03 -1.34
C HIS A 20 7.77 4.57 -1.76
N ILE A 21 8.43 3.58 -1.15
CA ILE A 21 8.22 2.16 -1.47
C ILE A 21 6.78 1.72 -1.16
N ILE A 22 6.25 2.11 0.01
CA ILE A 22 4.89 1.76 0.43
C ILE A 22 3.86 2.43 -0.48
N THR A 23 4.06 3.69 -0.84
CA THR A 23 3.18 4.41 -1.76
C THR A 23 3.14 3.73 -3.13
N GLN A 24 4.30 3.34 -3.67
CA GLN A 24 4.35 2.64 -4.94
C GLN A 24 3.70 1.26 -4.88
N TRP A 25 3.98 0.47 -3.84
CA TRP A 25 3.36 -0.83 -3.63
C TRP A 25 1.83 -0.71 -3.51
N PHE A 26 1.34 0.27 -2.74
CA PHE A 26 -0.09 0.51 -2.58
C PHE A 26 -0.78 0.84 -3.92
N ARG A 27 -0.21 1.76 -4.70
CA ARG A 27 -0.71 2.10 -6.05
C ARG A 27 -0.75 0.88 -6.96
N SER A 28 0.27 0.02 -6.86
CA SER A 28 0.38 -1.21 -7.64
C SER A 28 -0.72 -2.21 -7.30
N VAL A 29 -0.99 -2.42 -6.01
CA VAL A 29 -2.10 -3.25 -5.53
C VAL A 29 -3.45 -2.68 -5.95
N SER A 30 -3.66 -1.36 -5.83
CA SER A 30 -4.90 -0.72 -6.28
C SER A 30 -5.15 -0.95 -7.77
N LYS A 31 -4.14 -0.70 -8.62
CA LYS A 31 -4.24 -0.91 -10.08
C LYS A 31 -4.55 -2.37 -10.42
N TYR A 32 -3.98 -3.33 -9.68
CA TYR A 32 -4.30 -4.75 -9.85
C TYR A 32 -5.79 -5.03 -9.63
N TYR A 33 -6.39 -4.51 -8.56
CA TYR A 33 -7.82 -4.72 -8.29
C TYR A 33 -8.74 -3.95 -9.24
N GLU A 34 -8.35 -2.75 -9.70
CA GLU A 34 -9.09 -2.03 -10.74
C GLU A 34 -9.15 -2.81 -12.06
N LEU A 35 -8.03 -3.38 -12.51
CA LEU A 35 -7.96 -4.16 -13.75
C LEU A 35 -8.68 -5.51 -13.65
N ASN A 36 -8.70 -6.14 -12.46
CA ASN A 36 -9.38 -7.40 -12.23
C ASN A 36 -10.90 -7.34 -12.42
N GLU A 37 -11.53 -6.16 -12.31
CA GLU A 37 -12.95 -6.02 -12.62
C GLU A 37 -13.23 -6.00 -14.14
N GLU A 38 -12.23 -5.71 -14.98
CA GLU A 38 -12.41 -5.50 -16.42
C GLU A 38 -11.70 -6.53 -17.34
N ASN A 39 -10.62 -7.22 -16.96
CA ASN A 39 -9.94 -8.21 -17.85
C ASN A 39 -8.92 -9.14 -17.15
N ASP A 40 -8.65 -10.31 -17.75
CA ASP A 40 -7.70 -11.37 -17.30
C ASP A 40 -6.19 -11.03 -17.52
N GLU A 41 -5.86 -10.00 -18.32
CA GLU A 41 -4.48 -9.62 -18.65
C GLU A 41 -3.91 -8.58 -17.66
N HIS A 42 -3.83 -8.95 -16.38
CA HIS A 42 -3.58 -8.03 -15.27
C HIS A 42 -2.25 -7.24 -15.38
N PHE A 43 -1.18 -7.84 -15.90
CA PHE A 43 0.16 -7.23 -15.90
C PHE A 43 0.60 -6.71 -17.27
N ALA A 44 -0.13 -6.98 -18.35
CA ALA A 44 0.28 -6.61 -19.71
C ALA A 44 0.25 -5.08 -19.95
N TYR A 45 -0.55 -4.36 -19.16
CA TYR A 45 -0.75 -2.91 -19.25
C TYR A 45 -0.21 -2.15 -18.03
N MET A 46 0.60 -2.82 -17.20
CA MET A 46 1.20 -2.21 -16.02
C MET A 46 2.55 -1.58 -16.35
N ASP A 47 2.81 -0.40 -15.78
CA ASP A 47 4.08 0.30 -15.94
C ASP A 47 5.22 -0.47 -15.25
N ASP A 48 6.48 -0.21 -15.66
CA ASP A 48 7.65 -0.89 -15.09
C ASP A 48 7.75 -0.75 -13.57
N ASP A 49 7.34 0.41 -13.04
CA ASP A 49 7.28 0.71 -11.61
C ASP A 49 6.30 -0.17 -10.83
N ILE A 50 5.37 -0.83 -11.52
CA ILE A 50 4.38 -1.75 -10.96
C ILE A 50 4.86 -3.19 -11.15
N LEU A 51 5.46 -3.49 -12.31
CA LEU A 51 6.03 -4.80 -12.60
C LEU A 51 7.11 -5.20 -11.59
N GLN A 52 7.85 -4.24 -11.01
CA GLN A 52 8.81 -4.53 -9.95
C GLN A 52 8.19 -5.17 -8.69
N PHE A 53 6.89 -4.94 -8.43
CA PHE A 53 6.17 -5.48 -7.28
C PHE A 53 5.31 -6.71 -7.64
N ARG A 54 5.39 -7.19 -8.89
CA ARG A 54 4.50 -8.26 -9.39
C ARG A 54 4.42 -9.47 -8.47
N SER A 55 5.57 -10.02 -8.07
CA SER A 55 5.61 -11.19 -7.19
C SER A 55 4.98 -10.91 -5.82
N ASP A 56 5.23 -9.73 -5.25
CA ASP A 56 4.68 -9.35 -3.94
C ASP A 56 3.16 -9.16 -4.00
N ILE A 57 2.65 -8.62 -5.11
CA ILE A 57 1.21 -8.43 -5.36
C ILE A 57 0.53 -9.79 -5.56
N GLU A 58 1.11 -10.67 -6.38
CA GLU A 58 0.58 -12.02 -6.61
C GLU A 58 0.47 -12.80 -5.28
N GLU A 59 1.52 -12.80 -4.46
CA GLU A 59 1.52 -13.43 -3.12
C GLU A 59 0.44 -12.81 -2.20
N PHE A 60 0.35 -11.48 -2.16
CA PHE A 60 -0.65 -10.78 -1.35
C PHE A 60 -2.09 -11.13 -1.76
N VAL A 61 -2.36 -11.14 -3.07
CA VAL A 61 -3.69 -11.44 -3.61
C VAL A 61 -4.09 -12.89 -3.35
N GLU A 62 -3.16 -13.83 -3.53
CA GLU A 62 -3.40 -15.24 -3.24
C GLU A 62 -3.72 -15.44 -1.74
N ALA A 63 -2.93 -14.83 -0.86
CA ALA A 63 -3.18 -14.85 0.58
C ALA A 63 -4.53 -14.23 0.94
N ASN A 64 -4.90 -13.10 0.33
CA ASN A 64 -6.18 -12.44 0.54
C ASN A 64 -7.37 -13.30 0.07
N LYS A 65 -7.27 -13.91 -1.11
CA LYS A 65 -8.28 -14.86 -1.63
C LYS A 65 -8.44 -16.07 -0.71
N SER A 66 -7.34 -16.60 -0.19
CA SER A 66 -7.33 -17.70 0.77
C SER A 66 -8.02 -17.32 2.09
N LEU A 67 -7.74 -16.14 2.63
CA LEU A 67 -8.39 -15.60 3.83
C LEU A 67 -9.90 -15.47 3.66
N LEU A 68 -10.35 -14.88 2.54
CA LEU A 68 -11.78 -14.74 2.22
C LEU A 68 -12.48 -16.10 2.07
N SER A 69 -11.77 -17.10 1.55
CA SER A 69 -12.28 -18.48 1.44
C SER A 69 -12.40 -19.18 2.80
N GLN A 70 -11.51 -18.84 3.74
CA GLN A 70 -11.54 -19.36 5.11
C GLN A 70 -12.62 -18.69 5.97
N GLU A 71 -12.86 -17.38 5.80
CA GLU A 71 -13.91 -16.64 6.50
C GLU A 71 -15.32 -17.17 6.18
N GLN A 72 -15.58 -17.74 5.00
CA GLN A 72 -16.89 -18.37 4.70
C GLN A 72 -17.18 -19.62 5.56
N THR A 73 -16.16 -20.22 6.21
CA THR A 73 -16.36 -21.35 7.13
C THR A 73 -16.46 -20.89 8.60
N ASN A 74 -15.86 -19.73 8.94
CA ASN A 74 -15.76 -19.20 10.31
C ASN A 74 -16.75 -18.05 10.62
N THR A 75 -17.46 -17.53 9.61
CA THR A 75 -18.38 -16.38 9.74
C THR A 75 -19.56 -16.63 10.68
N TYR A 76 -19.92 -17.89 10.97
CA TYR A 76 -20.90 -18.18 12.02
C TYR A 76 -20.35 -17.97 13.44
N ILE A 77 -19.02 -17.94 13.64
CA ILE A 77 -18.40 -17.92 14.97
C ILE A 77 -17.82 -16.55 15.34
N GLU A 78 -17.46 -15.68 14.39
CA GLU A 78 -16.69 -14.45 14.67
C GLU A 78 -17.40 -13.09 14.46
N GLN A 79 -18.74 -13.02 14.38
CA GLN A 79 -19.49 -11.75 14.51
C GLN A 79 -19.29 -11.04 15.89
N SER A 80 -18.38 -11.52 16.73
CA SER A 80 -18.13 -11.05 18.10
C SER A 80 -16.65 -10.85 18.42
N ARG A 81 -15.87 -10.22 17.53
CA ARG A 81 -14.58 -9.60 17.94
C ARG A 81 -14.41 -8.18 17.40
N PRO A 82 -13.97 -7.24 18.27
CA PRO A 82 -14.23 -5.81 18.09
C PRO A 82 -13.30 -5.18 17.04
N GLN A 83 -13.89 -4.29 16.25
CA GLN A 83 -13.22 -3.28 15.46
C GLN A 83 -12.20 -2.52 16.33
N LEU A 84 -10.90 -2.76 16.13
CA LEU A 84 -9.86 -1.88 16.66
C LEU A 84 -9.73 -0.66 15.75
N SER A 85 -10.34 0.43 16.19
CA SER A 85 -10.51 1.71 15.52
C SER A 85 -9.22 2.55 15.34
N ASN A 86 -8.06 1.95 15.03
CA ASN A 86 -6.78 2.69 15.05
C ASN A 86 -6.00 2.74 13.73
N THR A 87 -6.49 2.16 12.63
CA THR A 87 -5.67 2.05 11.40
C THR A 87 -5.99 3.09 10.32
N SER A 88 -7.07 3.86 10.42
CA SER A 88 -7.42 4.86 9.38
C SER A 88 -6.83 6.26 9.64
N ARG A 89 -6.81 6.70 10.91
CA ARG A 89 -6.49 8.10 11.25
C ARG A 89 -5.03 8.49 10.99
N SER A 90 -4.08 7.57 11.14
CA SER A 90 -2.65 7.85 10.93
C SER A 90 -2.30 8.04 9.45
N PHE A 91 -2.85 7.20 8.57
CA PHE A 91 -2.62 7.33 7.12
C PHE A 91 -3.29 8.56 6.52
N GLU A 92 -4.51 8.87 6.96
CA GLU A 92 -5.21 10.07 6.48
C GLU A 92 -4.51 11.36 6.94
N ILE A 93 -3.98 11.40 8.17
CA ILE A 93 -3.16 12.54 8.62
C ILE A 93 -1.89 12.69 7.76
N ILE A 94 -1.22 11.60 7.41
CA ILE A 94 -0.01 11.63 6.59
C ILE A 94 -0.34 12.16 5.18
N TYR A 95 -1.38 11.62 4.54
CA TYR A 95 -1.82 12.04 3.21
C TYR A 95 -2.22 13.52 3.13
N GLN A 96 -2.94 14.02 4.15
CA GLN A 96 -3.31 15.44 4.21
C GLN A 96 -2.10 16.35 4.51
N THR A 97 -1.14 15.85 5.28
CA THR A 97 0.11 16.58 5.56
C THR A 97 1.02 16.64 4.33
N SER A 98 1.04 15.63 3.47
CA SER A 98 1.80 15.66 2.21
C SER A 98 1.18 16.63 1.19
N LEU A 99 -0.15 16.64 1.04
CA LEU A 99 -0.84 17.56 0.12
C LEU A 99 -0.61 19.03 0.48
N SER A 100 -0.67 19.37 1.76
CA SER A 100 -0.44 20.76 2.23
C SER A 100 1.00 21.25 2.05
N LYS A 101 1.99 20.35 2.07
CA LYS A 101 3.38 20.69 1.76
C LYS A 101 3.60 20.98 0.28
N GLU A 102 3.01 20.17 -0.61
CA GLU A 102 3.08 20.41 -2.06
C GLU A 102 2.42 21.74 -2.45
N GLU A 103 1.29 22.10 -1.83
CA GLU A 103 0.67 23.40 -2.05
C GLU A 103 1.55 24.55 -1.55
N SER A 104 2.15 24.45 -0.35
CA SER A 104 3.05 25.46 0.20
C SER A 104 4.26 25.70 -0.71
N GLU A 105 4.92 24.64 -1.18
CA GLU A 105 6.09 24.74 -2.06
C GLU A 105 5.72 25.33 -3.43
N LYS A 106 4.50 25.07 -3.91
CA LYS A 106 3.98 25.68 -5.14
C LYS A 106 3.76 27.19 -4.99
N TYR A 107 3.25 27.65 -3.85
CA TYR A 107 3.06 29.08 -3.59
C TYR A 107 4.38 29.82 -3.37
N ASP A 108 5.35 29.21 -2.71
CA ASP A 108 6.68 29.80 -2.52
C ASP A 108 7.45 29.96 -3.84
N ASN A 109 7.30 29.01 -4.78
CA ASN A 109 7.90 29.09 -6.11
C ASN A 109 7.21 30.10 -7.07
N LEU A 110 6.02 30.60 -6.73
CA LEU A 110 5.29 31.60 -7.53
C LEU A 110 5.58 33.04 -7.11
N MET A 111 6.30 33.25 -6.00
CA MET A 111 6.60 34.55 -5.40
C MET A 111 8.07 34.99 -5.60
N ILE A 112 8.79 34.37 -6.55
CA ILE A 112 10.14 34.78 -7.00
C ILE A 112 10.06 35.42 -8.38
#